data_AF-A0A8J2S4R3-F1
#
_entry.id   AF-A0A8J2S4R3-F1
#
_cell.length_a   1.000
_cell.length_b   1.000
_cell.length_c   1.000
_cell.angle_alpha   90.00
_cell.angle_beta   90.00
_cell.angle_gamma   90.00
#
_symmetry.space_group_name_H-M   'P 1'
#
loop_
_entity.id
_entity.type
_entity.pdbx_description
1 polymer ?
#
loop_
_entity_poly.entity_id
_entity_poly.type
_entity_poly.pdbx_seq_one_letter_code
_entity_poly.pdbx_strand_id
1 'polypeptide(L)'
;MRRPRRGTDSETASKPLLTTRRRYHIALGAARQLLAGGELSATGCGALKNHIFDDDGRVAAAVEIFWLNDDGDALLATLRALGLGAAPG
;
A
#
# COMPACT_ATOMS: atom_id res chain seq x y z
N MET A 1 19.51 45.05 -12.86
CA MET A 1 20.02 43.94 -12.02
C MET A 1 18.93 42.88 -11.88
N ARG A 2 19.12 41.70 -12.49
CA ARG A 2 18.18 40.58 -12.43
C ARG A 2 18.44 39.78 -11.15
N ARG A 3 17.43 39.58 -10.30
CA ARG A 3 17.46 38.55 -9.26
C ARG A 3 16.65 37.35 -9.73
N PRO A 4 17.25 36.16 -9.89
CA PRO A 4 16.45 34.94 -9.94
C PRO A 4 16.16 34.53 -8.49
N ARG A 5 14.91 34.64 -8.04
CA ARG A 5 14.46 33.83 -6.89
C ARG A 5 13.94 32.51 -7.44
N ARG A 6 14.87 31.57 -7.59
CA ARG A 6 14.58 30.16 -7.74
C ARG A 6 14.24 29.65 -6.33
N GLY A 7 12.98 29.78 -5.95
CA GLY A 7 12.38 29.04 -4.85
C GLY A 7 11.41 28.06 -5.50
N THR A 8 11.94 26.97 -6.06
CA THR A 8 11.11 25.79 -6.27
C THR A 8 10.99 25.13 -4.90
N ASP A 9 10.15 25.70 -4.05
CA ASP A 9 9.54 24.95 -2.98
C ASP A 9 8.56 24.00 -3.69
N SER A 10 9.12 22.92 -4.26
CA SER A 10 8.36 21.70 -4.41
C SER A 10 8.11 21.23 -2.99
N GLU A 11 7.10 21.82 -2.37
CA GLU A 11 6.39 21.32 -1.22
C GLU A 11 5.85 19.97 -1.67
N THR A 12 6.73 18.96 -1.61
CA THR A 12 6.33 17.58 -1.46
C THR A 12 5.64 17.60 -0.11
N ALA A 13 4.35 17.93 -0.15
CA ALA A 13 3.42 17.82 0.95
C ALA A 13 3.60 16.40 1.44
N SER A 14 4.47 16.25 2.44
CA SER A 14 4.92 14.96 2.95
C SER A 14 3.71 14.46 3.68
N LYS A 15 2.88 13.70 2.96
CA LYS A 15 1.65 13.15 3.50
C LYS A 15 2.05 12.48 4.81
N PRO A 16 1.35 12.79 5.91
CA PRO A 16 1.75 12.36 7.22
C PRO A 16 1.91 10.84 7.21
N LEU A 17 3.02 10.34 7.76
CA LEU A 17 3.28 8.91 7.90
C LEU A 17 2.04 8.26 8.51
N LEU A 18 1.50 7.25 7.83
CA LEU A 18 0.31 6.58 8.29
C LEU A 18 0.65 5.82 9.57
N THR A 19 -0.18 5.98 10.60
CA THR A 19 -0.10 5.12 11.79
C THR A 19 -0.38 3.68 11.39
N THR A 20 0.19 2.70 12.11
CA THR A 20 -0.07 1.27 11.89
C THR A 20 -1.57 0.95 11.84
N ARG A 21 -2.35 1.57 12.73
CA ARG A 21 -3.81 1.45 12.74
C ARG A 21 -4.46 1.93 11.43
N ARG A 22 -3.98 3.04 10.87
CA ARG A 22 -4.53 3.58 9.62
C ARG A 22 -4.12 2.73 8.42
N ARG A 23 -2.87 2.27 8.36
CA ARG A 23 -2.40 1.29 7.36
C ARG A 23 -3.26 0.02 7.40
N TYR A 24 -3.53 -0.49 8.59
CA TYR A 24 -4.37 -1.67 8.78
C TYR A 24 -5.79 -1.49 8.21
N HIS A 25 -6.45 -0.37 8.47
CA HIS A 25 -7.77 -0.09 7.91
C HIS A 25 -7.76 0.01 6.37
N ILE A 26 -6.74 0.66 5.80
CA ILE A 26 -6.60 0.80 4.34
C ILE A 26 -6.39 -0.58 3.71
N ALA A 27 -5.47 -1.37 4.25
CA ALA A 27 -5.18 -2.69 3.74
C ALA A 27 -6.35 -3.67 3.87
N LEU A 28 -7.15 -3.55 4.94
CA LEU A 28 -8.41 -4.30 5.04
C LEU A 28 -9.37 -3.95 3.92
N GLY A 29 -9.46 -2.67 3.56
CA GLY A 29 -10.25 -2.21 2.41
C GLY A 29 -9.72 -2.79 1.10
N ALA A 30 -8.42 -2.64 0.85
CA ALA A 30 -7.77 -3.15 -0.34
C ALA A 30 -7.91 -4.68 -0.47
N ALA A 31 -7.64 -5.42 0.60
CA ALA A 31 -7.77 -6.87 0.61
C ALA A 31 -9.20 -7.35 0.34
N ARG A 32 -10.21 -6.61 0.81
CA ARG A 32 -11.62 -6.91 0.49
C ARG A 32 -11.92 -6.73 -0.99
N GLN A 33 -11.42 -5.66 -1.60
CA GLN A 33 -11.58 -5.41 -3.03
C GLN A 33 -10.88 -6.51 -3.86
N LEU A 34 -9.63 -6.84 -3.51
CA LEU A 34 -8.86 -7.88 -4.19
C LEU A 34 -9.45 -9.28 -4.01
N LEU A 35 -9.97 -9.60 -2.81
CA LEU A 35 -10.67 -10.85 -2.54
C LEU A 35 -11.98 -10.95 -3.35
N ALA A 36 -12.74 -9.86 -3.44
CA ALA A 36 -13.96 -9.82 -4.26
C ALA A 36 -13.66 -9.94 -5.77
N GLY A 37 -12.51 -9.45 -6.23
CA GLY A 37 -12.03 -9.59 -7.60
C GLY A 37 -11.37 -10.93 -7.93
N GLY A 38 -11.18 -11.82 -6.94
CA GLY A 38 -10.51 -13.11 -7.13
C GLY A 38 -8.98 -13.04 -7.24
N GLU A 39 -8.38 -11.85 -7.10
CA GLU A 39 -6.93 -11.63 -7.17
C GLU A 39 -6.20 -12.03 -5.88
N LEU A 40 -6.94 -12.15 -4.77
CA LEU A 40 -6.42 -12.49 -3.46
C LEU A 40 -7.20 -13.66 -2.85
N SER A 41 -6.50 -14.65 -2.30
CA SER A 41 -7.13 -15.74 -1.56
C SER A 41 -7.50 -15.33 -0.13
N ALA A 42 -8.41 -16.06 0.51
CA ALA A 42 -8.72 -15.86 1.93
C ALA A 42 -7.47 -15.98 2.83
N THR A 43 -6.56 -16.89 2.49
CA THR A 43 -5.26 -17.08 3.15
C THR A 43 -4.35 -15.86 2.96
N GLY A 44 -4.25 -15.35 1.72
CA GLY A 44 -3.47 -14.14 1.42
C GLY A 44 -4.01 -12.89 2.14
N CYS A 45 -5.33 -12.78 2.29
CA CYS A 45 -5.97 -11.73 3.09
C CYS A 45 -5.61 -11.83 4.58
N GLY A 46 -5.57 -13.04 5.14
CA GLY A 46 -5.11 -13.28 6.52
C GLY A 46 -3.64 -12.89 6.72
N ALA A 47 -2.77 -13.30 5.79
CA ALA A 47 -1.35 -12.99 5.85
C ALA A 47 -1.06 -11.49 5.72
N LEU A 48 -1.73 -10.77 4.80
CA LEU A 48 -1.59 -9.32 4.68
C LEU A 48 -1.85 -8.61 6.01
N LYS A 49 -2.88 -9.03 6.76
CA LYS A 49 -3.17 -8.45 8.08
C LYS A 49 -2.01 -8.64 9.05
N ASN A 50 -1.44 -9.84 9.11
CA ASN A 50 -0.32 -10.14 9.99
C ASN A 50 0.90 -9.29 9.63
N HIS A 51 1.28 -9.22 8.34
CA HIS A 51 2.41 -8.40 7.91
C HIS A 51 2.27 -6.91 8.25
N ILE A 52 1.05 -6.37 8.28
CA ILE A 52 0.83 -4.97 8.68
C ILE A 52 0.91 -4.79 10.19
N PHE A 53 0.42 -5.77 10.95
CA PHE A 53 0.59 -5.76 12.40
C PHE A 53 2.05 -5.89 12.80
N ASP A 54 2.82 -6.66 12.04
CA ASP A 54 4.26 -6.85 12.23
C ASP A 54 5.10 -5.66 11.70
N ASP A 55 4.44 -4.61 11.19
CA ASP A 55 5.05 -3.42 10.56
C ASP A 55 6.07 -3.77 9.46
N ASP A 56 5.75 -4.78 8.63
CA ASP A 56 6.56 -5.13 7.47
C ASP A 56 6.66 -3.93 6.52
N GLY A 57 7.86 -3.38 6.39
CA GLY A 57 8.12 -2.16 5.62
C GLY A 57 7.73 -2.26 4.14
N ARG A 58 7.77 -3.47 3.54
CA ARG A 58 7.36 -3.67 2.14
C ARG A 58 5.84 -3.58 2.02
N VAL A 59 5.12 -4.21 2.93
CA VAL A 59 3.65 -4.18 2.94
C VAL A 59 3.14 -2.80 3.33
N ALA A 60 3.75 -2.15 4.32
CA ALA A 60 3.42 -0.78 4.72
C ALA A 60 3.57 0.19 3.54
N ALA A 61 4.66 0.11 2.78
CA ALA A 61 4.88 0.93 1.60
C ALA A 61 3.86 0.65 0.49
N ALA A 62 3.52 -0.62 0.25
CA ALA A 62 2.52 -1.00 -0.75
C ALA A 62 1.11 -0.50 -0.40
N VAL A 63 0.73 -0.57 0.88
CA VAL A 63 -0.53 -0.02 1.40
C VAL A 63 -0.57 1.50 1.29
N GLU A 64 0.55 2.16 1.52
CA GLU A 64 0.67 3.60 1.30
C GLU A 64 0.50 3.95 -0.18
N ILE A 65 1.16 3.25 -1.11
CA ILE A 65 0.99 3.46 -2.55
C ILE A 65 -0.46 3.27 -2.98
N PHE A 66 -1.10 2.19 -2.52
CA PHE A 66 -2.53 1.94 -2.75
C PHE A 66 -3.38 3.11 -2.25
N TRP A 67 -3.14 3.60 -1.03
CA TRP A 67 -3.87 4.76 -0.49
C TRP A 67 -3.67 6.05 -1.28
N LEU A 68 -2.46 6.26 -1.82
CA LEU A 68 -2.09 7.48 -2.51
C LEU A 68 -2.70 7.56 -3.91
N ASN A 69 -2.76 6.44 -4.61
CA ASN A 69 -3.05 6.37 -6.04
C ASN A 69 -4.29 5.54 -6.38
N ASP A 70 -4.94 4.91 -5.40
CA ASP A 70 -5.98 3.87 -5.58
C ASP A 70 -5.50 2.73 -6.49
N ASP A 71 -4.18 2.51 -6.52
CA ASP A 71 -3.52 1.56 -7.40
C ASP A 71 -3.30 0.22 -6.69
N GLY A 72 -4.14 -0.75 -7.04
CA GLY A 72 -4.08 -2.12 -6.55
C GLY A 72 -2.88 -2.92 -7.08
N ASP A 73 -2.24 -2.50 -8.17
CA ASP A 73 -1.20 -3.29 -8.85
C ASP A 73 0.08 -3.35 -8.02
N ALA A 74 0.47 -2.23 -7.40
CA ALA A 74 1.63 -2.19 -6.50
C ALA A 74 1.43 -3.10 -5.27
N LEU A 75 0.20 -3.12 -4.74
CA LEU A 75 -0.17 -3.99 -3.63
C LEU A 75 -0.17 -5.47 -4.06
N LEU A 76 -0.75 -5.78 -5.22
CA LEU A 76 -0.75 -7.13 -5.78
C LEU A 76 0.65 -7.63 -6.10
N ALA A 77 1.51 -6.80 -6.67
CA ALA A 77 2.91 -7.14 -6.95
C ALA A 77 3.65 -7.48 -5.64
N THR A 78 3.43 -6.69 -4.59
CA THR A 78 4.01 -6.93 -3.26
C THR A 78 3.49 -8.24 -2.66
N LEU A 79 2.17 -8.47 -2.73
CA LEU A 79 1.55 -9.71 -2.25
C LEU A 79 2.05 -10.95 -3.01
N ARG A 80 2.17 -10.87 -4.34
CA ARG A 80 2.75 -11.94 -5.16
C ARG A 80 4.20 -12.23 -4.79
N ALA A 81 5.01 -11.19 -4.56
CA ALA A 81 6.40 -11.35 -4.12
C ALA A 81 6.54 -12.03 -2.75
N LEU A 82 5.53 -11.89 -1.88
CA LEU A 82 5.45 -12.54 -0.58
C LEU A 82 4.80 -13.94 -0.65
N GLY A 83 4.43 -14.42 -1.84
CA GLY A 83 3.71 -15.69 -2.00
C GLY A 83 2.26 -15.66 -1.52
N LEU A 84 1.69 -14.46 -1.36
CA LEU A 84 0.33 -14.22 -0.89
C LEU A 84 -0.66 -13.93 -2.03
N GLY A 85 -0.17 -13.81 -3.27
CA GLY A 85 -0.99 -13.65 -4.48
C GLY A 85 -1.84 -14.88 -4.79
N ALA A 86 -2.79 -14.73 -5.71
CA ALA A 86 -3.84 -15.69 -6.08
C ALA A 86 -3.47 -17.19 -5.94
N ALA A 87 -4.44 -17.98 -5.48
CA ALA A 87 -4.36 -19.44 -5.58
C ALA A 87 -4.23 -19.83 -7.06
N PRO A 88 -3.46 -20.89 -7.40
CA PRO A 88 -3.42 -21.39 -8.76
C PRO A 88 -4.85 -21.74 -9.18
N GLY A 89 -5.34 -21.09 -10.24
CA GLY A 89 -6.57 -21.46 -10.94
C GLY A 89 -6.40 -22.75 -11.70
#